data_AF-A0A946IKK3-F1
#
_entry.id   AF-A0A946IKK3-F1
#
_cell.length_a   1.000
_cell.length_b   1.000
_cell.length_c   1.000
_cell.angle_alpha   90.00
_cell.angle_beta   90.00
_cell.angle_gamma   90.00
#
_symmetry.space_group_name_H-M   'P 1'
#
loop_
_entity.id
_entity.type
_entity.pdbx_description
1 polymer ?
#
loop_
_entity_poly.entity_id
_entity_poly.type
_entity_poly.pdbx_seq_one_letter_code
_entity_poly.pdbx_strand_id
1 'polypeptide(L)'
;MSRLLAALLSLIVTLSTNGAASALDNSIVTTMIEKLNSARSDLEYDVIGKAPIDGFYEVQVKDGPVLYVSADGDFFFDGNLYQVKNGQFSDARSLRLDVDRRQTFAAMSTDSMIIFEAKGKPKAIINVFTDVDCGYCRKLHKEVPQLNAMGVEVRYLAYPRSGIPSASYDKIATVWCSDDRQDSLTRSKNGEDDVISVCENNPVAEHFTLGGKLGVTGTPAIVLMDGTMLPGYRTAADFARLLGLNSQAQGS
;
A
#
# COMPACT_ATOMS: atom_id res chain seq x y z
N MET A 1 -19.32 40.26 -58.86
CA MET A 1 -19.69 40.50 -57.44
C MET A 1 -20.11 39.14 -56.89
N SER A 2 -19.63 38.54 -55.80
CA SER A 2 -18.74 38.93 -54.72
C SER A 2 -18.38 37.63 -53.96
N ARG A 3 -17.09 37.43 -53.64
CA ARG A 3 -16.49 36.72 -52.48
C ARG A 3 -16.74 35.20 -52.34
N LEU A 4 -15.77 34.31 -52.64
CA LEU A 4 -14.56 33.95 -51.86
C LEU A 4 -14.80 33.78 -50.34
N LEU A 5 -15.01 32.53 -49.90
CA LEU A 5 -14.64 32.06 -48.56
C LEU A 5 -14.05 30.64 -48.69
N ALA A 6 -12.72 30.56 -48.67
CA ALA A 6 -11.98 29.33 -48.46
C ALA A 6 -11.86 29.11 -46.95
N ALA A 7 -12.51 28.07 -46.43
CA ALA A 7 -12.35 27.65 -45.03
C ALA A 7 -11.08 26.79 -44.93
N LEU A 8 -9.99 27.37 -44.39
CA LEU A 8 -8.83 26.60 -43.95
C LEU A 8 -9.21 25.79 -42.70
N LEU A 9 -9.31 24.48 -42.85
CA LEU A 9 -9.45 23.54 -41.74
C LEU A 9 -8.04 23.24 -41.21
N SER A 10 -7.59 23.99 -40.20
CA SER A 10 -6.33 23.71 -39.51
C SER A 10 -6.48 22.46 -38.65
N LEU A 11 -5.96 21.33 -39.13
CA LEU A 11 -5.89 20.06 -38.41
C LEU A 11 -4.81 20.17 -37.32
N ILE A 12 -5.22 20.44 -36.09
CA ILE A 12 -4.33 20.38 -34.92
C ILE A 12 -4.10 18.90 -34.61
N VAL A 13 -2.97 18.37 -35.07
CA VAL A 13 -2.46 17.07 -34.62
C VAL A 13 -1.92 17.26 -33.20
N THR A 14 -2.73 16.95 -32.19
CA THR A 14 -2.25 16.79 -30.83
C THR A 14 -1.40 15.54 -30.77
N LEU A 15 -0.08 15.72 -30.80
CA LEU A 15 0.90 14.67 -30.58
C LEU A 15 0.78 14.22 -29.12
N SER A 16 -0.02 13.19 -28.87
CA SER A 16 -0.09 12.52 -27.58
C SER A 16 1.27 11.86 -27.32
N THR A 17 2.12 12.52 -26.54
CA THR A 17 3.33 11.88 -26.00
C THR A 17 2.87 10.83 -25.00
N ASN A 18 2.67 9.61 -25.48
CA ASN A 18 2.67 8.43 -24.62
C ASN A 18 4.00 8.44 -23.87
N GLY A 19 3.94 8.70 -22.57
CA GLY A 19 5.06 8.47 -21.65
C GLY A 19 5.36 6.97 -21.66
N ALA A 20 6.23 6.56 -22.59
CA ALA A 20 6.85 5.25 -22.53
C ALA A 20 7.56 5.18 -21.18
N ALA A 21 7.18 4.21 -20.36
CA ALA A 21 8.03 3.76 -19.28
C ALA A 21 9.40 3.49 -19.91
N SER A 22 10.40 4.34 -19.64
CA SER A 22 11.69 4.20 -20.31
C SER A 22 12.27 2.87 -19.87
N ALA A 23 12.38 1.92 -20.79
CA ALA A 23 13.17 0.72 -20.58
C ALA A 23 14.53 1.15 -20.03
N LEU A 24 15.02 0.45 -19.01
CA LEU A 24 16.32 0.74 -18.42
C LEU A 24 17.39 0.72 -19.52
N ASP A 25 18.29 1.70 -19.49
CA ASP A 25 19.42 1.73 -20.41
C ASP A 25 20.36 0.58 -20.05
N ASN A 26 20.45 -0.41 -20.96
CA ASN A 26 21.25 -1.60 -20.73
C ASN A 26 22.72 -1.29 -20.45
N SER A 27 23.29 -0.22 -21.04
CA SER A 27 24.69 0.14 -20.77
C SER A 27 24.90 0.60 -19.33
N ILE A 28 23.94 1.35 -18.77
CA ILE A 28 23.98 1.81 -17.38
C ILE A 28 23.86 0.62 -16.44
N VAL A 29 22.92 -0.28 -16.71
CA VAL A 29 22.75 -1.53 -15.94
C VAL A 29 24.04 -2.35 -15.93
N THR A 30 24.64 -2.58 -17.10
CA THR A 30 25.90 -3.33 -17.21
C THR A 30 27.03 -2.67 -16.41
N THR A 31 27.21 -1.35 -16.55
CA THR A 31 28.26 -0.62 -15.82
C THR A 31 28.10 -0.75 -14.31
N MET A 32 26.89 -0.55 -13.77
CA MET A 32 26.65 -0.67 -12.32
C MET A 32 26.94 -2.09 -11.81
N ILE A 33 26.45 -3.12 -12.52
CA ILE A 33 26.62 -4.51 -12.11
C ILE A 33 28.09 -4.94 -12.16
N GLU A 34 28.84 -4.54 -13.20
CA GLU A 34 30.28 -4.80 -13.29
C GLU A 34 31.05 -4.16 -12.14
N LYS A 35 30.74 -2.90 -11.80
CA LYS A 35 31.36 -2.17 -10.68
C LYS A 35 31.07 -2.84 -9.34
N LEU A 36 29.82 -3.15 -9.06
CA LEU A 36 29.43 -3.83 -7.82
C LEU A 36 30.10 -5.22 -7.70
N ASN A 37 30.09 -6.01 -8.78
CA ASN A 37 30.75 -7.31 -8.81
C ASN A 37 32.27 -7.21 -8.67
N SER A 38 32.90 -6.14 -9.14
CA SER A 38 34.35 -5.93 -8.96
C SER A 38 34.74 -5.78 -7.49
N ALA A 39 33.84 -5.26 -6.65
CA ALA A 39 34.05 -5.12 -5.21
C ALA A 39 33.56 -6.34 -4.42
N ARG A 40 32.41 -6.91 -4.81
CA ARG A 40 31.71 -7.99 -4.11
C ARG A 40 30.98 -8.89 -5.10
N SER A 41 31.73 -9.80 -5.74
CA SER A 41 31.22 -10.80 -6.69
C SER A 41 30.50 -11.97 -6.02
N ASP A 42 30.56 -12.06 -4.70
CA ASP A 42 29.84 -13.04 -3.88
C ASP A 42 28.34 -12.73 -3.73
N LEU A 43 27.92 -11.51 -4.10
CA LEU A 43 26.54 -11.05 -4.03
C LEU A 43 25.87 -11.09 -5.40
N GLU A 44 24.58 -11.40 -5.42
CA GLU A 44 23.74 -11.30 -6.63
C GLU A 44 22.96 -9.97 -6.60
N TYR A 45 23.00 -9.22 -7.70
CA TYR A 45 22.39 -7.90 -7.84
C TYR A 45 21.35 -7.88 -8.96
N ASP A 46 20.19 -7.26 -8.71
CA ASP A 46 19.13 -7.04 -9.69
C ASP A 46 18.76 -5.55 -9.76
N VAL A 47 18.78 -4.95 -10.95
CA VAL A 47 18.44 -3.52 -11.12
C VAL A 47 16.93 -3.39 -11.28
N ILE A 48 16.29 -2.85 -10.24
CA ILE A 48 14.82 -2.71 -10.16
C ILE A 48 14.33 -1.56 -11.04
N GLY A 49 15.10 -0.48 -11.16
CA GLY A 49 14.63 0.72 -11.83
C GLY A 49 15.44 1.97 -11.51
N LYS A 50 15.05 3.09 -12.13
CA LYS A 50 15.50 4.42 -11.73
C LYS A 50 14.97 4.76 -10.34
N ALA A 51 15.83 5.34 -9.51
CA ALA A 51 15.41 5.92 -8.25
C ALA A 51 14.73 7.28 -8.50
N PRO A 52 13.82 7.75 -7.62
CA PRO A 52 13.25 9.10 -7.67
C PRO A 52 14.22 10.25 -7.39
N ILE A 53 15.53 9.98 -7.36
CA ILE A 53 16.62 10.93 -7.25
C ILE A 53 17.47 10.84 -8.53
N ASP A 54 17.74 11.99 -9.15
CA ASP A 54 18.41 12.03 -10.44
C ASP A 54 19.79 11.36 -10.41
N GLY A 55 20.07 10.56 -11.44
CA GLY A 55 21.36 9.87 -11.59
C GLY A 55 21.52 8.60 -10.75
N PHE A 56 20.52 8.19 -9.98
CA PHE A 56 20.58 6.97 -9.16
C PHE A 56 19.56 5.91 -9.59
N TYR A 57 19.88 4.66 -9.28
CA TYR A 57 19.10 3.47 -9.58
C TYR A 57 18.93 2.62 -8.32
N GLU A 58 17.80 1.95 -8.22
CA GLU A 58 17.53 0.98 -7.16
C GLU A 58 18.07 -0.38 -7.60
N VAL A 59 18.96 -0.96 -6.80
CA VAL A 59 19.56 -2.28 -7.03
C VAL A 59 19.25 -3.19 -5.84
N GLN A 60 18.50 -4.25 -6.07
CA GLN A 60 18.20 -5.27 -5.06
C GLN A 60 19.39 -6.22 -4.94
N VAL A 61 19.94 -6.35 -3.73
CA VAL A 61 20.83 -7.48 -3.41
C VAL A 61 19.96 -8.67 -3.06
N LYS A 62 20.19 -9.84 -3.67
CA LYS A 62 19.44 -11.05 -3.33
C LYS A 62 19.58 -11.38 -1.84
N ASP A 63 18.46 -11.62 -1.18
CA ASP A 63 18.35 -11.84 0.28
C ASP A 63 18.97 -10.71 1.14
N GLY A 64 19.15 -9.53 0.55
CA GLY A 64 19.82 -8.38 1.15
C GLY A 64 19.03 -7.07 1.01
N PRO A 65 19.66 -5.94 1.35
CA PRO A 65 19.03 -4.63 1.24
C PRO A 65 18.90 -4.18 -0.22
N VAL A 66 18.06 -3.17 -0.43
CA VAL A 66 18.10 -2.36 -1.66
C VAL A 66 19.19 -1.31 -1.51
N LEU A 67 20.03 -1.19 -2.54
CA LEU A 67 21.03 -0.15 -2.69
C LEU A 67 20.50 0.92 -3.64
N TYR A 68 20.87 2.18 -3.39
CA TYR A 68 20.73 3.24 -4.37
C TYR A 68 22.10 3.51 -4.96
N VAL A 69 22.29 3.21 -6.24
CA VAL A 69 23.59 3.20 -6.92
C VAL A 69 23.60 4.30 -7.99
N SER A 70 24.67 5.08 -8.06
CA SER A 70 24.85 6.10 -9.11
C SER A 70 24.95 5.43 -10.49
N ALA A 71 24.55 6.14 -11.54
CA ALA A 71 24.52 5.60 -12.91
C ALA A 71 25.88 5.08 -13.42
N ASP A 72 26.98 5.61 -12.89
CA ASP A 72 28.36 5.19 -13.20
C ASP A 72 28.86 4.04 -12.30
N GLY A 73 28.09 3.65 -11.28
CA GLY A 73 28.41 2.58 -10.33
C GLY A 73 29.46 2.96 -9.28
N ASP A 74 29.92 4.22 -9.23
CA ASP A 74 31.02 4.64 -8.35
C ASP A 74 30.57 4.96 -6.92
N PHE A 75 29.30 5.30 -6.71
CA PHE A 75 28.73 5.61 -5.40
C PHE A 75 27.47 4.81 -5.15
N PHE A 76 27.29 4.38 -3.91
CA PHE A 76 26.02 3.84 -3.46
C PHE A 76 25.74 4.20 -2.01
N PHE A 77 24.48 4.11 -1.61
CA PHE A 77 24.07 4.12 -0.21
C PHE A 77 23.01 3.06 0.04
N ASP A 78 23.00 2.49 1.23
CA ASP A 78 21.98 1.56 1.71
C ASP A 78 20.92 2.29 2.55
N GLY A 79 19.67 1.84 2.47
CA GLY A 79 18.58 2.34 3.32
C GLY A 79 17.28 2.61 2.57
N ASN A 80 16.51 3.56 3.08
CA ASN A 80 15.21 3.95 2.52
C ASN A 80 15.29 5.38 1.99
N LEU A 81 14.78 5.61 0.78
CA LEU A 81 14.55 6.94 0.26
C LEU A 81 13.14 7.36 0.64
N TYR A 82 12.98 8.53 1.27
CA TYR A 82 11.69 9.11 1.60
C TYR A 82 11.47 10.40 0.80
N GLN A 83 10.32 10.49 0.14
CA GLN A 83 9.83 11.74 -0.43
C GLN A 83 9.15 12.56 0.67
N VAL A 84 9.47 13.85 0.73
CA VAL A 84 8.72 14.82 1.56
C VAL A 84 7.71 15.54 0.68
N LYS A 85 6.42 15.35 0.96
CA LYS A 85 5.36 16.04 0.23
C LYS A 85 4.17 16.28 1.15
N ASN A 86 3.56 17.47 1.07
CA ASN A 86 2.38 17.84 1.86
C ASN A 86 2.56 17.63 3.39
N GLY A 87 3.78 17.88 3.90
CA GLY A 87 4.11 17.68 5.32
C GLY A 87 4.21 16.22 5.76
N GLN A 88 4.34 15.28 4.81
CA GLN A 88 4.44 13.85 5.07
C GLN A 88 5.71 13.27 4.46
N PHE A 89 6.21 12.20 5.10
CA PHE A 89 7.27 11.35 4.56
C PHE A 89 6.63 10.11 3.94
N SER A 90 6.97 9.83 2.67
CA SER A 90 6.50 8.65 1.93
C SER A 90 7.72 7.87 1.43
N ASP A 91 7.81 6.58 1.74
CA ASP A 91 8.87 5.72 1.19
C ASP A 91 8.75 5.69 -0.34
N ALA A 92 9.82 6.04 -1.04
CA ALA A 92 9.89 6.16 -2.49
C ALA A 92 9.56 4.84 -3.20
N ARG A 93 9.94 3.69 -2.62
CA ARG A 93 9.58 2.38 -3.16
C ARG A 93 8.08 2.13 -2.99
N SER A 94 7.51 2.58 -1.88
CA SER A 94 6.07 2.51 -1.65
C SER A 94 5.31 3.33 -2.70
N LEU A 95 5.80 4.50 -3.09
CA LEU A 95 5.18 5.33 -4.13
C LEU A 95 5.07 4.62 -5.48
N ARG A 96 6.02 3.73 -5.81
CA ARG A 96 5.96 2.94 -7.05
C ARG A 96 4.79 1.96 -7.07
N LEU A 97 4.34 1.50 -5.90
CA LEU A 97 3.22 0.58 -5.74
C LEU A 97 1.87 1.29 -5.63
N ASP A 98 1.83 2.62 -5.58
CA ASP A 98 0.56 3.36 -5.41
C ASP A 98 -0.40 3.12 -6.59
N VAL A 99 0.12 3.02 -7.82
CA VAL A 99 -0.70 2.71 -8.99
C VAL A 99 -1.29 1.31 -8.87
N ASP A 100 -0.47 0.31 -8.52
CA ASP A 100 -0.89 -1.08 -8.38
C ASP A 100 -1.91 -1.25 -7.25
N ARG A 101 -1.68 -0.61 -6.10
CA ARG A 101 -2.63 -0.60 -4.97
C ARG A 101 -3.96 0.01 -5.35
N ARG A 102 -3.94 1.17 -6.03
CA ARG A 102 -5.16 1.84 -6.50
C ARG A 102 -5.95 0.95 -7.44
N GLN A 103 -5.28 0.37 -8.44
CA GLN A 103 -5.93 -0.53 -9.41
C GLN A 103 -6.48 -1.79 -8.74
N THR A 104 -5.71 -2.37 -7.83
CA THR A 104 -6.11 -3.54 -7.04
C THR A 104 -7.40 -3.26 -6.27
N PHE A 105 -7.43 -2.21 -5.44
CA PHE A 105 -8.61 -1.92 -4.61
C PHE A 105 -9.79 -1.33 -5.40
N ALA A 106 -9.55 -0.77 -6.59
CA ALA A 106 -10.63 -0.36 -7.49
C ALA A 106 -11.33 -1.56 -8.16
N ALA A 107 -10.60 -2.67 -8.39
CA ALA A 107 -11.12 -3.86 -9.08
C ALA A 107 -11.55 -5.01 -8.14
N MET A 108 -11.03 -5.04 -6.92
CA MET A 108 -11.27 -6.12 -5.95
C MET A 108 -12.71 -6.09 -5.40
N SER A 109 -13.37 -7.26 -5.37
CA SER A 109 -14.62 -7.43 -4.62
C SER A 109 -14.39 -7.28 -3.12
N THR A 110 -15.36 -6.71 -2.41
CA THR A 110 -15.30 -6.56 -0.96
C THR A 110 -15.85 -7.76 -0.19
N ASP A 111 -16.36 -8.80 -0.87
CA ASP A 111 -17.02 -9.96 -0.24
C ASP A 111 -16.09 -10.77 0.69
N SER A 112 -14.79 -10.74 0.40
CA SER A 112 -13.77 -11.38 1.23
C SER A 112 -13.37 -10.52 2.43
N MET A 113 -13.76 -9.25 2.50
CA MET A 113 -13.35 -8.30 3.54
C MET A 113 -14.33 -8.30 4.73
N ILE A 114 -13.87 -7.82 5.88
CA ILE A 114 -14.76 -7.44 6.99
C ILE A 114 -14.92 -5.92 6.98
N ILE A 115 -16.12 -5.43 6.69
CA ILE A 115 -16.39 -4.01 6.46
C ILE A 115 -17.10 -3.41 7.68
N PHE A 116 -16.55 -2.31 8.20
CA PHE A 116 -17.21 -1.44 9.16
C PHE A 116 -17.62 -0.17 8.45
N GLU A 117 -18.91 -0.08 8.11
CA GLU A 117 -19.46 0.99 7.29
C GLU A 117 -19.38 2.37 7.95
N ALA A 118 -19.19 3.39 7.12
CA ALA A 118 -19.34 4.78 7.53
C ALA A 118 -20.78 5.06 8.00
N LYS A 119 -20.95 6.00 8.94
CA LYS A 119 -22.27 6.53 9.24
C LYS A 119 -22.70 7.49 8.12
N GLY A 120 -23.72 7.10 7.37
CA GLY A 120 -24.18 7.82 6.18
C GLY A 120 -23.32 7.52 4.96
N LYS A 121 -23.34 8.41 3.95
CA LYS A 121 -22.54 8.22 2.73
C LYS A 121 -21.04 8.25 3.07
N PRO A 122 -20.23 7.25 2.65
CA PRO A 122 -18.79 7.26 2.86
C PRO A 122 -18.14 8.52 2.27
N LYS A 123 -17.35 9.21 3.11
CA LYS A 123 -16.49 10.33 2.71
C LYS A 123 -15.07 9.86 2.38
N ALA A 124 -14.64 8.76 2.98
CA ALA A 124 -13.37 8.10 2.71
C ALA A 124 -13.49 6.59 2.96
N ILE A 125 -12.65 5.82 2.28
CA ILE A 125 -12.53 4.37 2.47
C ILE A 125 -11.06 4.08 2.77
N ILE A 126 -10.82 3.27 3.80
CA ILE A 126 -9.49 2.76 4.15
C ILE A 126 -9.49 1.23 4.13
N ASN A 127 -8.51 0.64 3.43
CA ASN A 127 -8.27 -0.80 3.42
C ASN A 127 -7.16 -1.12 4.42
N VAL A 128 -7.40 -2.04 5.35
CA VAL A 128 -6.52 -2.27 6.49
C VAL A 128 -6.12 -3.73 6.57
N PHE A 129 -4.85 -4.01 6.29
CA PHE A 129 -4.25 -5.30 6.61
C PHE A 129 -4.03 -5.37 8.13
N THR A 130 -4.69 -6.33 8.78
CA THR A 130 -4.77 -6.44 10.25
C THR A 130 -4.38 -7.82 10.74
N ASP A 131 -3.86 -7.85 11.97
CA ASP A 131 -3.57 -9.05 12.76
C ASP A 131 -4.29 -8.91 14.11
N VAL A 132 -4.95 -9.97 14.58
CA VAL A 132 -5.67 -9.97 15.86
C VAL A 132 -4.72 -9.92 17.07
N ASP A 133 -3.52 -10.48 16.95
CA ASP A 133 -2.50 -10.47 18.00
C ASP A 133 -1.67 -9.15 18.01
N CYS A 134 -1.92 -8.23 17.08
CA CYS A 134 -1.22 -6.94 17.01
C CYS A 134 -1.86 -5.88 17.91
N GLY A 135 -1.12 -5.42 18.94
CA GLY A 135 -1.59 -4.38 19.86
C GLY A 135 -2.03 -3.06 19.17
N TYR A 136 -1.34 -2.63 18.12
CA TYR A 136 -1.73 -1.44 17.34
C TYR A 136 -2.95 -1.68 16.46
N CYS A 137 -3.18 -2.91 15.99
CA CYS A 137 -4.41 -3.28 15.28
C CYS A 137 -5.63 -3.27 16.20
N ARG A 138 -5.45 -3.68 17.45
CA ARG A 138 -6.46 -3.58 18.51
C ARG A 138 -6.74 -2.11 18.83
N LYS A 139 -5.70 -1.28 18.95
CA LYS A 139 -5.84 0.17 19.18
C LYS A 139 -6.60 0.86 18.05
N LEU A 140 -6.24 0.58 16.79
CA LEU A 140 -6.97 1.10 15.63
C LEU A 140 -8.44 0.69 15.66
N HIS A 141 -8.74 -0.56 16.01
CA HIS A 141 -10.10 -1.07 16.02
C HIS A 141 -11.00 -0.38 17.07
N LYS A 142 -10.43 -0.01 18.22
CA LYS A 142 -11.15 0.80 19.22
C LYS A 142 -11.57 2.18 18.71
N GLU A 143 -10.92 2.67 17.66
CA GLU A 143 -11.24 3.97 17.05
C GLU A 143 -12.16 3.86 15.82
N VAL A 144 -12.47 2.64 15.35
CA VAL A 144 -13.37 2.41 14.22
C VAL A 144 -14.75 3.06 14.41
N PRO A 145 -15.39 3.00 15.61
CA PRO A 145 -16.65 3.72 15.80
C PRO A 145 -16.54 5.23 15.57
N GLN A 146 -15.44 5.85 16.00
CA GLN A 146 -15.18 7.27 15.78
C GLN A 146 -14.92 7.56 14.29
N LEU A 147 -14.09 6.75 13.63
CA LEU A 147 -13.85 6.83 12.19
C LEU A 147 -15.15 6.72 11.38
N ASN A 148 -16.01 5.76 11.72
CA ASN A 148 -17.30 5.58 11.08
C ASN A 148 -18.20 6.80 11.30
N ALA A 149 -18.26 7.35 12.52
CA ALA A 149 -19.01 8.59 12.81
C ALA A 149 -18.52 9.79 11.99
N MET A 150 -17.23 9.81 11.64
CA MET A 150 -16.63 10.85 10.78
C MET A 150 -16.88 10.63 9.29
N GLY A 151 -17.47 9.51 8.89
CA GLY A 151 -17.75 9.15 7.51
C GLY A 151 -16.66 8.29 6.85
N VAL A 152 -15.78 7.65 7.63
CA VAL A 152 -14.75 6.73 7.12
C VAL A 152 -15.27 5.30 7.17
N GLU A 153 -15.23 4.60 6.04
CA GLU A 153 -15.46 3.16 5.95
C GLU A 153 -14.14 2.40 6.12
N VAL A 154 -14.13 1.39 7.00
CA VAL A 154 -12.93 0.60 7.31
C VAL A 154 -13.12 -0.82 6.79
N ARG A 155 -12.27 -1.23 5.86
CA ARG A 155 -12.31 -2.57 5.24
C ARG A 155 -11.11 -3.38 5.71
N TYR A 156 -11.32 -4.43 6.47
CA TYR A 156 -10.24 -5.27 6.97
C TYR A 156 -9.91 -6.42 6.02
N LEU A 157 -8.60 -6.64 5.85
CA LEU A 157 -8.01 -7.82 5.22
C LEU A 157 -7.09 -8.50 6.24
N ALA A 158 -7.05 -9.83 6.23
CA ALA A 158 -6.28 -10.61 7.17
C ALA A 158 -4.78 -10.61 6.82
N TYR A 159 -3.91 -10.38 7.81
CA TYR A 159 -2.46 -10.43 7.63
C TYR A 159 -1.77 -10.96 8.90
N PRO A 160 -1.80 -12.28 9.15
CA PRO A 160 -1.15 -12.87 10.32
C PRO A 160 0.37 -12.68 10.22
N ARG A 161 0.95 -11.83 11.08
CA ARG A 161 2.38 -11.46 10.99
C ARG A 161 3.34 -12.63 11.24
N SER A 162 2.88 -13.65 11.97
CA SER A 162 3.63 -14.89 12.19
C SER A 162 3.62 -15.84 10.98
N GLY A 163 2.97 -15.44 9.87
CA GLY A 163 2.87 -16.22 8.65
C GLY A 163 1.82 -17.33 8.71
N ILE A 164 1.84 -18.19 7.70
CA ILE A 164 0.93 -19.32 7.52
C ILE A 164 1.78 -20.59 7.33
N PRO A 165 1.54 -21.67 8.09
CA PRO A 165 0.59 -21.80 9.20
C PRO A 165 1.10 -21.17 10.50
N SER A 166 0.21 -20.65 11.35
CA SER A 166 0.55 -20.16 12.69
C SER A 166 -0.69 -20.06 13.58
N ALA A 167 -0.51 -19.94 14.91
CA ALA A 167 -1.62 -19.68 15.82
C ALA A 167 -2.34 -18.35 15.53
N SER A 168 -1.62 -17.32 15.06
CA SER A 168 -2.21 -16.05 14.62
C SER A 168 -3.08 -16.25 13.38
N TYR A 169 -2.66 -17.12 12.44
CA TYR A 169 -3.47 -17.55 11.31
C TYR A 169 -4.75 -18.25 11.76
N ASP A 170 -4.67 -19.24 12.66
CA ASP A 170 -5.85 -20.00 13.10
C ASP A 170 -6.91 -19.09 13.73
N LYS A 171 -6.49 -18.13 14.57
CA LYS A 171 -7.39 -17.14 15.18
C LYS A 171 -8.05 -16.24 14.16
N ILE A 172 -7.27 -15.62 13.26
CA ILE A 172 -7.85 -14.68 12.28
C ILE A 172 -8.68 -15.42 11.21
N ALA A 173 -8.34 -16.66 10.87
CA ALA A 173 -9.19 -17.49 10.02
C ALA A 173 -10.52 -17.83 10.71
N THR A 174 -10.50 -18.13 12.01
CA THR A 174 -11.72 -18.33 12.81
C THR A 174 -12.66 -17.14 12.72
N VAL A 175 -12.12 -15.91 12.82
CA VAL A 175 -12.92 -14.70 12.64
C VAL A 175 -13.59 -14.65 11.26
N TRP A 176 -12.85 -14.96 10.18
CA TRP A 176 -13.40 -14.96 8.83
C TRP A 176 -14.41 -16.08 8.55
N CYS A 177 -14.34 -17.16 9.32
CA CYS A 177 -15.24 -18.30 9.23
C CYS A 177 -16.48 -18.17 10.12
N SER A 178 -16.57 -17.13 10.94
CA SER A 178 -17.74 -16.88 11.78
C SER A 178 -18.94 -16.38 10.98
N ASP A 179 -20.14 -16.66 11.49
CA ASP A 179 -21.40 -16.17 10.91
C ASP A 179 -21.50 -14.64 11.01
N ASP A 180 -21.06 -14.06 12.13
CA ASP A 180 -20.92 -12.61 12.32
C ASP A 180 -19.45 -12.22 12.44
N ARG A 181 -18.85 -11.98 11.27
CA ARG A 181 -17.42 -11.61 11.15
C ARG A 181 -17.10 -10.29 11.85
N GLN A 182 -18.03 -9.35 11.91
CA GLN A 182 -17.79 -8.05 12.55
C GLN A 182 -17.70 -8.23 14.06
N ASP A 183 -18.67 -8.92 14.65
CA ASP A 183 -18.67 -9.22 16.08
C ASP A 183 -17.46 -10.09 16.48
N SER A 184 -17.19 -11.17 15.74
CA SER A 184 -16.04 -12.05 16.01
C SER A 184 -14.71 -11.28 15.94
N LEU A 185 -14.54 -10.38 14.96
CA LEU A 185 -13.34 -9.54 14.89
C LEU A 185 -13.23 -8.60 16.10
N THR A 186 -14.35 -7.98 16.51
CA THR A 186 -14.38 -7.08 17.66
C THR A 186 -14.05 -7.83 18.96
N ARG A 187 -14.64 -9.01 19.19
CA ARG A 187 -14.36 -9.85 20.37
C ARG A 187 -12.92 -10.33 20.40
N SER A 188 -12.39 -10.87 19.30
CA SER A 188 -10.98 -11.28 19.23
C SER A 188 -10.03 -10.09 19.49
N LYS A 189 -10.31 -8.91 18.92
CA LYS A 189 -9.51 -7.70 19.21
C LYS A 189 -9.67 -7.17 20.64
N ASN A 190 -10.70 -7.56 21.37
CA ASN A 190 -10.84 -7.31 22.81
C ASN A 190 -10.16 -8.38 23.67
N GLY A 191 -9.66 -9.47 23.09
CA GLY A 191 -9.04 -10.59 23.79
C GLY A 191 -10.03 -11.68 24.18
N GLU A 192 -11.23 -11.65 23.61
CA GLU A 192 -12.28 -12.65 23.75
C GLU A 192 -12.25 -13.54 22.49
N ASP A 193 -11.23 -14.40 22.40
CA ASP A 193 -11.05 -15.27 21.24
C ASP A 193 -12.13 -16.36 21.20
N ASP A 194 -12.68 -16.61 20.00
CA ASP A 194 -13.60 -17.71 19.74
C ASP A 194 -12.88 -19.07 19.79
N VAL A 195 -13.67 -20.14 19.93
CA VAL A 195 -13.14 -21.50 19.74
C VAL A 195 -12.62 -21.62 18.31
N ILE A 196 -11.36 -22.03 18.16
CA ILE A 196 -10.70 -22.14 16.86
C ILE A 196 -11.52 -23.00 15.90
N SER A 197 -11.88 -22.42 14.76
CA SER A 197 -12.66 -23.06 13.71
C SER A 197 -12.23 -22.51 12.35
N VAL A 198 -11.40 -23.27 11.63
CA VAL A 198 -10.87 -22.86 10.33
C VAL A 198 -11.65 -23.56 9.22
N CYS A 199 -12.46 -22.80 8.50
CA CYS A 199 -13.21 -23.23 7.33
C CYS A 199 -12.30 -23.29 6.09
N GLU A 200 -12.58 -24.23 5.17
CA GLU A 200 -11.77 -24.49 3.98
C GLU A 200 -11.67 -23.27 3.04
N ASN A 201 -12.76 -22.54 2.84
CA ASN A 201 -12.86 -21.42 1.91
C ASN A 201 -12.54 -20.05 2.54
N ASN A 202 -11.72 -20.01 3.59
CA ASN A 202 -11.35 -18.73 4.19
C ASN A 202 -10.35 -17.96 3.30
N PRO A 203 -10.43 -16.62 3.20
CA PRO A 203 -9.60 -15.85 2.27
C PRO A 203 -8.23 -15.43 2.86
N VAL A 204 -7.83 -15.95 4.03
CA VAL A 204 -6.68 -15.42 4.77
C VAL A 204 -5.36 -15.59 3.99
N ALA A 205 -5.17 -16.73 3.33
CA ALA A 205 -3.98 -16.97 2.51
C ALA A 205 -3.89 -16.01 1.30
N GLU A 206 -5.03 -15.71 0.68
CA GLU A 206 -5.12 -14.77 -0.42
C GLU A 206 -4.82 -13.34 0.05
N HIS A 207 -5.41 -12.92 1.17
CA HIS A 207 -5.13 -11.62 1.78
C HIS A 207 -3.66 -11.47 2.17
N PHE A 208 -3.05 -12.48 2.79
CA PHE A 208 -1.64 -12.47 3.16
C PHE A 208 -0.73 -12.31 1.94
N THR A 209 -0.99 -13.11 0.90
CA THR A 209 -0.27 -13.04 -0.38
C THR A 209 -0.43 -11.67 -1.05
N LEU A 210 -1.65 -11.13 -1.05
CA LEU A 210 -1.95 -9.81 -1.59
C LEU A 210 -1.19 -8.72 -0.83
N GLY A 211 -1.21 -8.75 0.50
CA GLY A 211 -0.48 -7.80 1.33
C GLY A 211 1.01 -7.78 0.99
N GLY A 212 1.64 -8.95 0.86
CA GLY A 212 3.04 -9.06 0.45
C GLY A 212 3.31 -8.41 -0.91
N LYS A 213 2.46 -8.68 -1.91
CA LYS A 213 2.55 -8.05 -3.25
C LYS A 213 2.39 -6.53 -3.21
N LEU A 214 1.55 -6.01 -2.32
CA LEU A 214 1.33 -4.57 -2.15
C LEU A 214 2.34 -3.90 -1.22
N GLY A 215 3.37 -4.62 -0.76
CA GLY A 215 4.45 -4.07 0.07
C GLY A 215 4.11 -3.95 1.56
N VAL A 216 3.16 -4.72 2.07
CA VAL A 216 2.86 -4.78 3.50
C VAL A 216 3.99 -5.52 4.23
N THR A 217 4.63 -4.85 5.18
CA THR A 217 5.73 -5.42 6.00
C THR A 217 5.38 -5.51 7.48
N GLY A 218 4.21 -5.00 7.87
CA GLY A 218 3.73 -5.01 9.25
C GLY A 218 2.29 -4.56 9.35
N THR A 219 1.69 -4.71 10.52
CA THR A 219 0.27 -4.37 10.77
C THR A 219 0.12 -3.38 11.93
N PRO A 220 -0.89 -2.49 11.91
CA PRO A 220 -1.80 -2.29 10.79
C PRO A 220 -1.07 -1.61 9.62
N ALA A 221 -1.37 -2.06 8.40
CA ALA A 221 -0.99 -1.33 7.18
C ALA A 221 -2.28 -0.82 6.53
N ILE A 222 -2.39 0.50 6.40
CA ILE A 222 -3.56 1.14 5.82
C ILE A 222 -3.25 1.56 4.39
N VAL A 223 -4.15 1.23 3.45
CA VAL A 223 -4.07 1.64 2.05
C VAL A 223 -5.30 2.46 1.71
N LEU A 224 -5.06 3.70 1.29
CA LEU A 224 -6.10 4.61 0.82
C LEU A 224 -6.53 4.24 -0.62
N MET A 225 -7.70 4.69 -1.04
CA MET A 225 -8.22 4.40 -2.39
C MET A 225 -7.39 5.01 -3.52
N ASP A 226 -6.54 6.02 -3.26
CA ASP A 226 -5.61 6.56 -4.25
C ASP A 226 -4.31 5.75 -4.39
N GLY A 227 -4.15 4.71 -3.57
CA GLY A 227 -2.98 3.83 -3.52
C GLY A 227 -2.02 4.12 -2.37
N THR A 228 -2.14 5.29 -1.73
CA THR A 228 -1.21 5.71 -0.67
C THR A 228 -1.23 4.71 0.48
N MET A 229 -0.06 4.17 0.83
CA MET A 229 0.11 3.34 2.01
C MET A 229 0.54 4.19 3.22
N LEU A 230 -0.24 4.10 4.30
CA LEU A 230 0.05 4.65 5.60
C LEU A 230 0.50 3.50 6.53
N PRO A 231 1.81 3.33 6.78
CA PRO A 231 2.29 2.28 7.66
C PRO A 231 1.97 2.61 9.12
N GLY A 232 1.57 1.58 9.87
CA GLY A 232 1.35 1.67 11.31
C GLY A 232 0.03 2.31 11.71
N TYR A 233 -0.19 2.36 13.03
CA TYR A 233 -1.38 2.94 13.61
C TYR A 233 -1.36 4.48 13.53
N ARG A 234 -2.54 5.06 13.31
CA ARG A 234 -2.81 6.50 13.41
C ARG A 234 -4.11 6.71 14.17
N THR A 235 -4.22 7.85 14.86
CA THR A 235 -5.45 8.22 15.55
C THR A 235 -6.55 8.62 14.56
N ALA A 236 -7.81 8.58 14.97
CA ALA A 236 -8.95 9.07 14.21
C ALA A 236 -8.81 10.56 13.90
N ALA A 237 -8.22 11.33 14.81
CA ALA A 237 -7.89 12.74 14.59
C ALA A 237 -6.82 12.93 13.50
N ASP A 238 -5.81 12.05 13.43
CA ASP A 238 -4.84 12.09 12.35
C ASP A 238 -5.47 11.69 11.02
N PHE A 239 -6.31 10.66 10.99
CA PHE A 239 -7.08 10.33 9.80
C PHE A 239 -7.98 11.49 9.36
N ALA A 240 -8.63 12.18 10.30
CA ALA A 240 -9.42 13.37 10.00
C ALA A 240 -8.62 14.40 9.23
N ARG A 241 -7.44 14.73 9.77
CA ARG A 241 -6.50 15.71 9.20
C ARG A 241 -6.01 15.27 7.83
N LEU A 242 -5.58 14.02 7.69
CA LEU A 242 -5.03 13.44 6.46
C LEU A 242 -6.08 13.38 5.34
N LEU A 243 -7.32 13.05 5.68
CA LEU A 243 -8.42 12.85 4.74
C LEU A 243 -9.24 14.14 4.51
N GLY A 244 -8.84 15.27 5.10
CA GLY A 244 -9.56 16.54 4.99
C GLY A 244 -10.97 16.50 5.59
N LEU A 245 -11.22 15.61 6.54
CA LEU A 245 -12.49 15.49 7.24
C LEU A 245 -12.47 16.50 8.38
N ASN A 246 -13.14 17.65 8.19
CA ASN A 246 -13.22 18.69 9.22
C ASN A 246 -13.59 18.10 10.59
N SER A 247 -12.71 18.32 11.57
CA SER A 247 -12.86 17.92 12.97
C SER A 247 -13.93 18.75 13.66
N GLN A 248 -15.20 18.54 13.32
CA GLN A 248 -16.35 19.09 14.05
C GLN A 248 -16.73 18.20 15.25
N ALA A 249 -15.74 17.57 15.88
CA ALA A 249 -15.93 16.74 17.06
C ALA A 249 -14.69 16.80 17.96
N GLN A 250 -14.30 18.01 18.36
CA GLN A 250 -13.66 18.19 19.66
C GLN A 250 -14.60 19.05 20.47
N GLY A 251 -15.46 18.38 21.22
CA GLY A 251 -16.25 19.00 22.28
C GLY A 251 -15.32 19.50 23.37
N SER A 252 -15.52 20.77 23.71
CA SER A 252 -15.47 21.37 25.04
C SER A 252 -15.38 20.41 26.22
#